data_AF-A0A6M4BV39-F1
#
_entry.id   AF-A0A6M4BV39-F1
#
_cell.length_a   1.000
_cell.length_b   1.000
_cell.length_c   1.000
_cell.angle_alpha   90.00
_cell.angle_beta   90.00
_cell.angle_gamma   90.00
#
_symmetry.space_group_name_H-M   'P 1'
#
loop_
_entity.id
_entity.type
_entity.pdbx_description
1 polymer ?
#
loop_
_entity_poly.entity_id
_entity_poly.type
_entity_poly.pdbx_seq_one_letter_code
_entity_poly.pdbx_strand_id
1 'polypeptide(L)'
;IGYRRDLIMKIEQSVVEESVEYDRIIKKLKQHIKNFQKFLTEDYKKACAKVSKAEKVYTELVAKNSEFLAYVSTLTILNNILFKLDAIRSVLKTYRSYLVFVAPLSWRQQHDESLRGKVQSIQFESGKFVTDNDLVETLDIDNMVEAARVELRNPFPARLYFKRPEQMIYLFRTMELQSREYLTQLSKTDAPFRLLQDRIKQLKQATKQELDYFQYYIDGINHEIDRENYNEAHLQDKFFRILNETFYDSVASPSTLKLKICIEFVYEEVFGKCEEGHQSVKDPMKILEVMYEDFNLRLDSLDFKIV
;
A
#
# COMPACT_ATOMS: atom_id res chain seq x y z
N ILE A 1 -120.28 -25.19 -85.52
CA ILE A 1 -119.39 -26.34 -85.80
C ILE A 1 -117.92 -25.90 -86.01
N GLY A 2 -117.64 -24.74 -86.61
CA GLY A 2 -116.27 -24.22 -86.77
C GLY A 2 -115.53 -23.84 -85.47
N TYR A 3 -116.16 -23.10 -84.55
CA TYR A 3 -115.52 -22.57 -83.32
C TYR A 3 -114.93 -23.65 -82.39
N ARG A 4 -115.61 -24.80 -82.25
CA ARG A 4 -115.10 -25.93 -81.45
C ARG A 4 -113.88 -26.59 -82.09
N ARG A 5 -113.83 -26.64 -83.43
CA ARG A 5 -112.72 -27.21 -84.19
C ARG A 5 -111.48 -26.31 -84.09
N ASP A 6 -111.69 -25.00 -84.10
CA ASP A 6 -110.65 -23.99 -83.91
C ASP A 6 -110.06 -24.02 -82.49
N LEU A 7 -110.91 -24.19 -81.46
CA LEU A 7 -110.47 -24.37 -80.07
C LEU A 7 -109.66 -25.67 -79.88
N ILE A 8 -110.10 -26.78 -80.48
CA ILE A 8 -109.34 -28.04 -80.47
C ILE A 8 -107.99 -27.85 -81.15
N MET A 9 -107.95 -27.18 -82.30
CA MET A 9 -106.71 -26.91 -83.03
C MET A 9 -105.76 -25.99 -82.25
N LYS A 10 -106.29 -25.00 -81.52
CA LYS A 10 -105.51 -24.11 -80.65
C LYS A 10 -104.97 -24.82 -79.41
N ILE A 11 -105.74 -25.74 -78.83
CA ILE A 11 -105.28 -26.59 -77.72
C ILE A 11 -104.20 -27.55 -78.22
N GLU A 12 -104.38 -28.19 -79.37
CA GLU A 12 -103.35 -29.04 -79.99
C GLU A 12 -102.07 -28.24 -80.28
N GLN A 13 -102.20 -27.04 -80.83
CA GLN A 13 -101.06 -26.16 -81.07
C GLN A 13 -100.38 -25.74 -79.75
N SER A 14 -101.14 -25.39 -78.71
CA SER A 14 -100.60 -25.06 -77.39
C SER A 14 -99.91 -26.25 -76.72
N VAL A 15 -100.42 -27.48 -76.89
CA VAL A 15 -99.80 -28.70 -76.37
C VAL A 15 -98.50 -29.00 -77.10
N VAL A 16 -98.44 -28.76 -78.42
CA VAL A 16 -97.21 -28.88 -79.20
C VAL A 16 -96.19 -27.83 -78.76
N GLU A 17 -96.60 -26.57 -78.59
CA GLU A 17 -95.74 -25.48 -78.11
C GLU A 17 -95.21 -25.75 -76.69
N GLU A 18 -96.08 -26.22 -75.78
CA GLU A 18 -95.71 -26.59 -74.41
C GLU A 18 -94.78 -27.81 -74.38
N SER A 19 -95.02 -28.81 -75.23
CA SER A 19 -94.12 -29.96 -75.37
C SER A 19 -92.74 -29.53 -75.90
N VAL A 20 -92.69 -28.58 -76.83
CA VAL A 20 -91.43 -28.04 -77.36
C VAL A 20 -90.66 -27.26 -76.28
N GLU A 21 -91.34 -26.43 -75.49
CA GLU A 21 -90.70 -25.72 -74.38
C GLU A 21 -90.31 -26.65 -73.23
N TYR A 22 -91.11 -27.67 -72.93
CA TYR A 22 -90.78 -28.71 -71.96
C TYR A 22 -89.52 -29.50 -72.39
N ASP A 23 -89.45 -29.91 -73.65
CA ASP A 23 -88.25 -30.56 -74.21
C ASP A 23 -87.03 -29.64 -74.17
N ARG A 24 -87.23 -28.34 -74.38
CA ARG A 24 -86.17 -27.32 -74.26
C ARG A 24 -85.67 -27.19 -72.82
N ILE A 25 -86.58 -27.18 -71.84
CA ILE A 25 -86.24 -27.13 -70.41
C ILE A 25 -85.50 -28.41 -69.99
N ILE A 26 -85.96 -29.59 -70.42
CA ILE A 26 -85.27 -30.86 -70.16
C ILE A 26 -83.86 -30.84 -70.75
N LYS A 27 -83.70 -30.37 -71.99
CA LYS A 27 -82.37 -30.25 -72.62
C LYS A 27 -81.46 -29.31 -71.82
N LYS A 28 -81.96 -28.15 -71.37
CA LYS A 28 -81.21 -27.22 -70.50
C LYS A 28 -80.86 -27.85 -69.15
N LEU A 29 -81.80 -28.53 -68.49
CA LEU A 29 -81.57 -29.21 -67.21
C LEU A 29 -80.48 -30.28 -67.35
N LYS A 30 -80.56 -31.12 -68.38
CA LYS A 30 -79.52 -32.12 -68.69
C LYS A 30 -78.15 -31.46 -68.91
N GLN A 31 -78.13 -30.30 -69.57
CA GLN A 31 -76.91 -29.53 -69.78
C GLN A 31 -76.36 -28.90 -68.49
N HIS A 32 -77.22 -28.39 -67.61
CA HIS A 32 -76.82 -27.88 -66.29
C HIS A 32 -76.28 -28.99 -65.38
N ILE A 33 -76.92 -30.16 -65.37
CA ILE A 33 -76.43 -31.34 -64.63
C ILE A 33 -75.06 -31.73 -65.15
N LYS A 34 -74.87 -31.80 -66.47
CA LYS A 34 -73.56 -32.11 -67.08
C LYS A 34 -72.50 -31.06 -66.74
N ASN A 35 -72.85 -29.78 -66.75
CA ASN A 35 -71.94 -28.69 -66.38
C ASN A 35 -71.58 -28.73 -64.90
N PHE A 36 -72.53 -29.04 -64.01
CA PHE A 36 -72.30 -29.16 -62.57
C PHE A 36 -71.43 -30.36 -62.24
N GLN A 37 -71.68 -31.51 -62.88
CA GLN A 37 -70.80 -32.68 -62.80
C GLN A 37 -69.38 -32.33 -63.26
N LYS A 38 -69.25 -31.62 -64.38
CA LYS A 38 -67.93 -31.15 -64.87
C LYS A 38 -67.25 -30.25 -63.84
N PHE A 39 -67.97 -29.26 -63.28
CA PHE A 39 -67.45 -28.37 -62.25
C PHE A 39 -66.98 -29.13 -61.00
N LEU A 40 -67.78 -30.06 -60.48
CA LEU A 40 -67.38 -30.88 -59.33
C LEU A 40 -66.12 -31.70 -59.61
N THR A 41 -66.01 -32.29 -60.81
CA THR A 41 -64.80 -33.05 -61.16
C THR A 41 -63.57 -32.15 -61.32
N GLU A 42 -63.72 -30.94 -61.86
CA GLU A 42 -62.63 -29.98 -61.98
C GLU A 42 -62.20 -29.43 -60.62
N ASP A 43 -63.15 -29.12 -59.74
CA ASP A 43 -62.87 -28.62 -58.40
C ASP A 43 -62.22 -29.70 -57.53
N TYR A 44 -62.72 -30.94 -57.58
CA TYR A 44 -62.08 -32.08 -56.93
C TYR A 44 -60.65 -32.28 -57.41
N LYS A 45 -60.40 -32.23 -58.73
CA LYS A 45 -59.05 -32.32 -59.30
C LYS A 45 -58.16 -31.18 -58.80
N LYS A 46 -58.66 -29.95 -58.73
CA LYS A 46 -57.92 -28.79 -58.20
C LYS A 46 -57.61 -28.95 -56.71
N ALA A 47 -58.56 -29.42 -55.90
CA ALA A 47 -58.36 -29.69 -54.49
C ALA A 47 -57.32 -30.78 -54.26
N CYS A 48 -57.43 -31.92 -54.95
CA CYS A 48 -56.42 -32.98 -54.89
C CYS A 48 -55.03 -32.49 -55.32
N ALA A 49 -54.94 -31.66 -56.36
CA ALA A 49 -53.67 -31.08 -56.78
C ALA A 49 -53.07 -30.14 -55.73
N LYS A 50 -53.89 -29.35 -55.03
CA LYS A 50 -53.44 -28.50 -53.92
C LYS A 50 -52.97 -29.32 -52.73
N VAL A 51 -53.74 -30.34 -52.33
CA VAL A 51 -53.36 -31.26 -51.24
C VAL A 51 -52.05 -31.96 -51.57
N SER A 52 -51.91 -32.52 -52.77
CA SER A 52 -50.67 -33.18 -53.18
C SER A 52 -49.46 -32.23 -53.17
N LYS A 53 -49.64 -30.95 -53.55
CA LYS A 53 -48.56 -29.94 -53.44
C LYS A 53 -48.22 -29.63 -51.98
N ALA A 54 -49.22 -29.48 -51.12
CA ALA A 54 -49.02 -29.23 -49.69
C ALA A 54 -48.32 -30.41 -49.01
N GLU A 55 -48.71 -31.65 -49.33
CA GLU A 55 -48.06 -32.86 -48.85
C GLU A 55 -46.59 -32.92 -49.27
N LYS A 56 -46.28 -32.63 -50.54
CA LYS A 56 -44.88 -32.56 -51.02
C LYS A 56 -44.06 -31.54 -50.23
N VAL A 57 -44.54 -30.31 -50.09
CA VAL A 57 -43.86 -29.27 -49.31
C VAL A 57 -43.69 -29.67 -47.85
N TYR A 58 -44.71 -30.29 -47.26
CA TYR A 58 -44.63 -30.80 -45.89
C TYR A 58 -43.56 -31.88 -45.75
N THR A 59 -43.49 -32.83 -46.67
CA THR A 59 -42.45 -33.87 -46.65
C THR A 59 -41.04 -33.30 -46.81
N GLU A 60 -40.86 -32.30 -47.68
CA GLU A 60 -39.59 -31.59 -47.84
C GLU A 60 -39.20 -30.81 -46.59
N LEU A 61 -40.18 -30.15 -45.94
CA LEU A 61 -39.98 -29.41 -44.70
C LEU A 61 -39.57 -30.35 -43.55
N VAL A 62 -40.24 -31.49 -43.42
CA VAL A 62 -39.89 -32.51 -42.43
C VAL A 62 -38.48 -33.04 -42.65
N ALA A 63 -38.10 -33.32 -43.91
CA ALA A 63 -36.76 -33.74 -44.26
C ALA A 63 -35.71 -32.67 -43.88
N LYS A 64 -35.94 -31.40 -44.22
CA LYS A 64 -35.03 -30.30 -43.84
C LYS A 64 -34.98 -30.05 -42.33
N ASN A 65 -36.08 -30.18 -41.62
CA ASN A 65 -36.09 -30.09 -40.17
C ASN A 65 -35.28 -31.22 -39.52
N SER A 66 -35.33 -32.43 -40.07
CA SER A 66 -34.52 -33.55 -39.60
C SER A 66 -33.01 -33.32 -39.83
N GLU A 67 -32.62 -32.77 -40.98
CA GLU A 67 -31.23 -32.36 -41.25
C GLU A 67 -30.79 -31.28 -40.25
N PHE A 68 -31.63 -30.26 -40.02
CA PHE A 68 -31.33 -29.18 -39.09
C PHE A 68 -31.13 -29.69 -37.65
N LEU A 69 -32.00 -30.57 -37.17
CA LEU A 69 -31.85 -31.19 -35.85
C LEU A 69 -30.56 -32.02 -35.76
N ALA A 70 -30.18 -32.71 -36.84
CA ALA A 70 -28.91 -33.41 -36.90
C ALA A 70 -27.73 -32.42 -36.76
N TYR A 71 -27.74 -31.28 -37.47
CA TYR A 71 -26.72 -30.24 -37.33
C TYR A 71 -26.67 -29.62 -35.92
N VAL A 72 -27.82 -29.36 -35.30
CA VAL A 72 -27.86 -28.85 -33.92
C VAL A 72 -27.27 -29.87 -32.94
N SER A 73 -27.57 -31.16 -33.14
CA SER A 73 -27.01 -32.21 -32.30
C SER A 73 -25.49 -32.32 -32.44
N THR A 74 -24.96 -32.25 -33.66
CA THR A 74 -23.51 -32.31 -33.90
C THR A 74 -22.82 -31.07 -33.36
N LEU A 75 -23.40 -29.88 -33.53
CA LEU A 75 -22.89 -28.64 -32.95
C LEU A 75 -22.84 -28.70 -31.42
N THR A 76 -23.89 -29.22 -30.78
CA THR A 76 -23.92 -29.40 -29.32
C THR A 76 -22.83 -30.35 -28.85
N ILE A 77 -22.60 -31.46 -29.58
CA ILE A 77 -21.52 -32.40 -29.27
C ILE A 77 -20.15 -31.72 -29.41
N LEU A 78 -19.92 -30.99 -30.50
CA LEU A 78 -18.67 -30.28 -30.75
C LEU A 78 -18.39 -29.23 -29.68
N ASN A 79 -19.39 -28.44 -29.28
CA ASN A 79 -19.26 -27.46 -28.21
C ASN A 79 -18.87 -28.12 -26.89
N ASN A 80 -19.53 -29.23 -26.53
CA ASN A 80 -19.19 -29.98 -25.32
C ASN A 80 -17.76 -30.53 -25.35
N ILE A 81 -17.30 -31.01 -26.51
CA ILE A 81 -15.91 -31.45 -26.69
C ILE A 81 -14.95 -30.27 -26.51
N LEU A 82 -15.25 -29.11 -27.10
CA LEU A 82 -14.43 -27.92 -27.00
C LEU A 82 -14.30 -27.44 -25.56
N PHE A 83 -15.40 -27.34 -24.81
CA PHE A 83 -15.38 -26.96 -23.39
C PHE A 83 -14.53 -27.93 -22.55
N LYS A 84 -14.67 -29.24 -22.78
CA LYS A 84 -13.83 -30.23 -22.09
C LYS A 84 -12.36 -30.08 -22.44
N LEU A 85 -12.03 -29.88 -23.71
CA LEU A 85 -10.65 -29.68 -24.15
C LEU A 85 -10.04 -28.42 -23.55
N ASP A 86 -10.78 -27.33 -23.49
CA ASP A 86 -10.29 -26.09 -22.90
C ASP A 86 -10.09 -26.21 -21.39
N ALA A 87 -11.01 -26.87 -20.68
CA ALA A 87 -10.84 -27.17 -19.26
C ALA A 87 -9.58 -28.02 -19.01
N ILE A 88 -9.37 -29.09 -19.78
CA ILE A 88 -8.15 -29.92 -19.70
C ILE A 88 -6.91 -29.07 -20.00
N ARG A 89 -6.96 -28.23 -21.02
CA ARG A 89 -5.85 -27.35 -21.41
C ARG A 89 -5.52 -26.35 -20.31
N SER A 90 -6.51 -25.74 -19.67
CA SER A 90 -6.33 -24.82 -18.55
C SER A 90 -5.60 -25.51 -17.39
N VAL A 91 -6.04 -26.71 -17.02
CA VAL A 91 -5.36 -27.52 -15.99
C VAL A 91 -3.92 -27.86 -16.39
N LEU A 92 -3.68 -28.26 -17.64
CA LEU A 92 -2.34 -28.56 -18.14
C LEU A 92 -1.42 -27.33 -18.15
N LYS A 93 -1.94 -26.14 -18.44
CA LYS A 93 -1.19 -24.88 -18.32
C LYS A 93 -0.77 -24.64 -16.88
N THR A 94 -1.68 -24.80 -15.92
CA THR A 94 -1.36 -24.64 -14.50
C THR A 94 -0.26 -25.62 -14.07
N TYR A 95 -0.33 -26.89 -14.49
CA TYR A 95 0.73 -27.86 -14.24
C TYR A 95 2.05 -27.50 -14.92
N ARG A 96 2.02 -27.00 -16.16
CA ARG A 96 3.21 -26.51 -16.85
C ARG A 96 3.85 -25.36 -16.08
N SER A 97 3.08 -24.35 -15.70
CA SER A 97 3.55 -23.20 -14.92
C SER A 97 4.16 -23.64 -13.60
N TYR A 98 3.53 -24.60 -12.93
CA TYR A 98 4.05 -25.19 -11.70
C TYR A 98 5.39 -25.93 -11.92
N LEU A 99 5.48 -26.77 -12.95
CA LEU A 99 6.71 -27.51 -13.27
C LEU A 99 7.87 -26.58 -13.65
N VAL A 100 7.58 -25.50 -14.37
CA VAL A 100 8.56 -24.44 -14.68
C VAL A 100 8.97 -23.74 -13.39
N PHE A 101 8.03 -23.39 -12.52
CA PHE A 101 8.30 -22.75 -11.23
C PHE A 101 9.15 -23.59 -10.28
N VAL A 102 9.04 -24.91 -10.30
CA VAL A 102 9.86 -25.80 -9.46
C VAL A 102 11.23 -26.08 -10.08
N ALA A 103 11.38 -25.92 -11.40
CA ALA A 103 12.66 -26.17 -12.08
C ALA A 103 13.78 -25.23 -11.58
N PRO A 104 15.06 -25.62 -11.65
CA PRO A 104 16.17 -24.76 -11.26
C PRO A 104 16.21 -23.44 -12.04
N LEU A 105 16.64 -22.37 -11.36
CA LEU A 105 16.70 -21.03 -11.95
C LEU A 105 17.57 -20.97 -13.22
N SER A 106 18.69 -21.69 -13.22
CA SER A 106 19.60 -21.80 -14.37
C SER A 106 18.92 -22.38 -15.62
N TRP A 107 18.01 -23.33 -15.44
CA TRP A 107 17.25 -23.92 -16.53
C TRP A 107 16.13 -22.97 -17.00
N ARG A 108 15.42 -22.34 -16.05
CA ARG A 108 14.38 -21.33 -16.35
C ARG A 108 14.91 -20.16 -17.15
N GLN A 109 16.08 -19.62 -16.83
CA GLN A 109 16.67 -18.50 -17.58
C GLN A 109 16.86 -18.77 -19.08
N GLN A 110 16.96 -20.04 -19.48
CA GLN A 110 17.15 -20.45 -20.87
C GLN A 110 15.83 -20.85 -21.57
N HIS A 111 14.84 -21.30 -20.81
CA HIS A 111 13.64 -22.00 -21.32
C HIS A 111 12.30 -21.42 -20.87
N ASP A 112 12.28 -20.48 -19.92
CA ASP A 112 11.07 -19.84 -19.40
C ASP A 112 10.74 -18.56 -20.19
N GLU A 113 9.47 -18.38 -20.52
CA GLU A 113 8.95 -17.28 -21.33
C GLU A 113 9.09 -15.93 -20.60
N SER A 114 8.94 -15.90 -19.27
CA SER A 114 8.98 -14.66 -18.47
C SER A 114 10.40 -14.20 -18.11
N LEU A 115 11.34 -15.15 -18.00
CA LEU A 115 12.68 -14.95 -17.45
C LEU A 115 13.82 -15.00 -18.50
N ARG A 116 13.54 -15.35 -19.75
CA ARG A 116 14.56 -15.44 -20.80
C ARG A 116 15.22 -14.07 -21.05
N GLY A 117 16.52 -13.99 -20.79
CA GLY A 117 17.33 -12.78 -20.99
C GLY A 117 17.29 -11.75 -19.86
N LYS A 118 16.55 -12.00 -18.77
CA LYS A 118 16.57 -11.14 -17.58
C LYS A 118 17.65 -11.60 -16.61
N VAL A 119 18.72 -10.83 -16.53
CA VAL A 119 19.72 -10.97 -15.47
C VAL A 119 19.16 -10.27 -14.24
N GLN A 120 18.88 -11.04 -13.19
CA GLN A 120 18.49 -10.56 -11.85
C GLN A 120 17.07 -9.96 -11.72
N SER A 121 16.16 -10.77 -11.21
CA SER A 121 15.66 -10.56 -9.85
C SER A 121 14.89 -11.79 -9.44
N ILE A 122 15.18 -12.31 -8.25
CA ILE A 122 14.36 -13.33 -7.59
C ILE A 122 13.13 -12.59 -7.06
N GLN A 123 12.34 -11.98 -7.95
CA GLN A 123 10.98 -11.61 -7.62
C GLN A 123 10.17 -12.88 -7.82
N PHE A 124 10.03 -13.64 -6.75
CA PHE A 124 8.95 -14.61 -6.64
C PHE A 124 7.65 -13.81 -6.68
N GLU A 125 7.14 -13.51 -7.88
CA GLU A 125 5.72 -13.22 -8.00
C GLU A 125 5.02 -14.45 -7.44
N SER A 126 4.44 -14.33 -6.24
CA SER A 126 3.59 -15.37 -5.67
C SER A 126 2.28 -15.39 -6.47
N GLY A 127 2.38 -15.71 -7.76
CA GLY A 127 1.24 -16.01 -8.59
C GLY A 127 0.55 -17.18 -7.93
N LYS A 128 -0.65 -16.95 -7.39
CA LYS A 128 -1.51 -18.04 -6.98
C LYS A 128 -1.74 -18.88 -8.23
N PHE A 129 -1.37 -20.16 -8.19
CA PHE A 129 -1.76 -21.12 -9.22
C PHE A 129 -3.26 -21.37 -9.06
N VAL A 130 -4.07 -20.41 -9.51
CA VAL A 130 -5.52 -20.53 -9.49
C VAL A 130 -5.88 -21.51 -10.60
N THR A 131 -6.47 -22.62 -10.20
CA THR A 131 -7.30 -23.41 -11.11
C THR A 131 -8.62 -22.67 -11.11
N ASP A 132 -8.87 -21.87 -12.13
CA ASP A 132 -10.14 -21.14 -12.27
C ASP A 132 -11.27 -22.15 -12.30
N ASN A 133 -11.94 -22.28 -11.14
CA ASN A 133 -13.26 -22.86 -11.05
C ASN A 133 -14.35 -21.84 -11.47
N ASP A 134 -13.98 -20.61 -11.83
CA ASP A 134 -14.88 -19.58 -12.39
C ASP A 134 -15.04 -19.74 -13.91
N LEU A 135 -15.37 -20.95 -14.34
CA LEU A 135 -15.76 -21.29 -15.72
C LEU A 135 -17.09 -20.65 -16.17
N VAL A 136 -17.62 -19.69 -15.41
CA VAL A 136 -18.90 -19.03 -15.72
C VAL A 136 -18.70 -17.80 -16.61
N GLU A 137 -17.53 -17.15 -16.57
CA GLU A 137 -17.29 -15.90 -17.34
C GLU A 137 -16.81 -16.11 -18.78
N THR A 138 -16.49 -17.33 -19.22
CA THR A 138 -16.03 -17.63 -20.60
C THR A 138 -16.92 -18.64 -21.32
N LEU A 139 -18.23 -18.45 -21.29
CA LEU A 139 -19.20 -19.20 -22.12
C LEU A 139 -19.21 -18.77 -23.59
N ASP A 140 -18.31 -17.87 -24.02
CA ASP A 140 -18.18 -17.46 -25.41
C ASP A 140 -17.15 -18.34 -26.15
N ILE A 141 -17.67 -19.31 -26.89
CA ILE A 141 -16.91 -20.26 -27.70
C ILE A 141 -16.01 -19.54 -28.72
N ASP A 142 -16.47 -18.41 -29.29
CA ASP A 142 -15.71 -17.69 -30.31
C ASP A 142 -14.46 -17.04 -29.70
N ASN A 143 -14.60 -16.46 -28.51
CA ASN A 143 -13.45 -15.91 -27.77
C ASN A 143 -12.47 -17.01 -27.35
N MET A 144 -12.96 -18.19 -26.94
CA MET A 144 -12.10 -19.32 -26.60
C MET A 144 -11.27 -19.78 -27.79
N VAL A 145 -11.89 -19.87 -28.97
CA VAL A 145 -11.22 -20.29 -30.21
C VAL A 145 -10.20 -19.24 -30.66
N GLU A 146 -10.52 -17.96 -30.62
CA GLU A 146 -9.58 -16.90 -31.00
C GLU A 146 -8.40 -16.80 -30.02
N ALA A 147 -8.64 -16.90 -28.71
CA ALA A 147 -7.57 -16.96 -27.72
C ALA A 147 -6.66 -18.18 -27.93
N ALA A 148 -7.25 -19.36 -28.22
CA ALA A 148 -6.49 -20.56 -28.57
C ALA A 148 -5.65 -20.37 -29.84
N ARG A 149 -6.22 -19.74 -30.87
CA ARG A 149 -5.56 -19.49 -32.15
C ARG A 149 -4.35 -18.57 -32.01
N VAL A 150 -4.48 -17.49 -31.24
CA VAL A 150 -3.37 -16.54 -31.00
C VAL A 150 -2.22 -17.25 -30.29
N GLU A 151 -2.51 -18.02 -29.25
CA GLU A 151 -1.48 -18.72 -28.46
C GLU A 151 -0.79 -19.85 -29.24
N LEU A 152 -1.56 -20.63 -30.02
CA LEU A 152 -1.03 -21.74 -30.82
C LEU A 152 -0.27 -21.29 -32.07
N ARG A 153 -0.29 -19.99 -32.41
CA ARG A 153 0.37 -19.46 -33.60
C ARG A 153 1.90 -19.56 -33.52
N ASN A 154 2.47 -19.48 -32.32
CA ASN A 154 3.92 -19.62 -32.10
C ASN A 154 4.21 -20.42 -30.81
N PRO A 155 4.03 -21.75 -30.83
CA PRO A 155 4.21 -22.56 -29.64
C PRO A 155 5.69 -22.66 -29.31
N PHE A 156 6.04 -22.34 -28.06
CA PHE A 156 7.38 -22.58 -27.55
C PHE A 156 7.69 -24.08 -27.50
N PRO A 157 8.97 -24.48 -27.63
CA PRO A 157 9.34 -25.88 -27.59
C PRO A 157 8.93 -26.50 -26.26
N ALA A 158 8.16 -27.60 -26.33
CA ALA A 158 7.72 -28.37 -25.18
C ALA A 158 8.91 -29.09 -24.51
N ARG A 159 9.70 -28.34 -23.73
CA ARG A 159 10.83 -28.85 -22.96
C ARG A 159 10.44 -28.84 -21.49
N LEU A 160 10.52 -30.01 -20.85
CA LEU A 160 10.31 -30.18 -19.42
C LEU A 160 11.66 -30.47 -18.76
N TYR A 161 11.92 -29.83 -17.63
CA TYR A 161 13.09 -30.13 -16.81
C TYR A 161 12.96 -31.53 -16.19
N PHE A 162 11.81 -31.81 -15.57
CA PHE A 162 11.49 -33.10 -14.99
C PHE A 162 10.98 -34.05 -16.07
N LYS A 163 11.72 -35.14 -16.31
CA LYS A 163 11.34 -36.17 -17.30
C LYS A 163 10.51 -37.29 -16.68
N ARG A 164 10.68 -37.51 -15.37
CA ARG A 164 9.94 -38.54 -14.63
C ARG A 164 9.40 -38.01 -13.30
N PRO A 165 8.21 -38.46 -12.85
CA PRO A 165 7.61 -38.00 -11.60
C PRO A 165 8.49 -38.23 -10.36
N GLU A 166 9.32 -39.27 -10.35
CA GLU A 166 10.15 -39.60 -9.18
C GLU A 166 11.18 -38.50 -8.89
N GLN A 167 11.62 -37.76 -9.92
CA GLN A 167 12.53 -36.62 -9.75
C GLN A 167 11.90 -35.50 -8.92
N MET A 168 10.59 -35.28 -9.11
CA MET A 168 9.86 -34.27 -8.35
C MET A 168 9.61 -34.72 -6.91
N ILE A 169 9.24 -36.01 -6.72
CA ILE A 169 9.10 -36.61 -5.38
C ILE A 169 10.43 -36.52 -4.61
N TYR A 170 11.55 -36.80 -5.25
CA TYR A 170 12.87 -36.68 -4.65
C TYR A 170 13.18 -35.23 -4.22
N LEU A 171 12.85 -34.25 -5.05
CA LEU A 171 13.02 -32.84 -4.73
C LEU A 171 12.18 -32.44 -3.52
N PHE A 172 10.91 -32.86 -3.45
CA PHE A 172 10.05 -32.64 -2.29
C PHE A 172 10.59 -33.27 -1.01
N ARG A 173 11.05 -34.53 -1.06
CA ARG A 173 11.67 -35.19 0.10
C ARG A 173 12.93 -34.47 0.56
N THR A 174 13.71 -33.94 -0.38
CA THR A 174 14.91 -33.16 -0.07
C THR A 174 14.54 -31.84 0.61
N MET A 175 13.53 -31.13 0.10
CA MET A 175 13.01 -29.91 0.72
C MET A 175 12.44 -30.19 2.11
N GLU A 176 11.68 -31.26 2.29
CA GLU A 176 11.15 -31.69 3.58
C GLU A 176 12.28 -31.92 4.60
N LEU A 177 13.33 -32.64 4.19
CA LEU A 177 14.48 -32.91 5.05
C LEU A 177 15.25 -31.63 5.40
N GLN A 178 15.42 -30.72 4.44
CA GLN A 178 16.01 -29.40 4.68
C GLN A 178 15.17 -28.58 5.65
N SER A 179 13.86 -28.48 5.42
CA SER A 179 12.93 -27.77 6.31
C SER A 179 12.95 -28.34 7.73
N ARG A 180 13.01 -29.66 7.88
CA ARG A 180 13.17 -30.31 9.19
C ARG A 180 14.48 -29.93 9.87
N GLU A 181 15.59 -29.93 9.14
CA GLU A 181 16.89 -29.52 9.68
C GLU A 181 16.86 -28.05 10.10
N TYR A 182 16.29 -27.16 9.28
CA TYR A 182 16.10 -25.75 9.65
C TYR A 182 15.28 -25.58 10.91
N LEU A 183 14.17 -26.30 11.06
CA LEU A 183 13.35 -26.27 12.28
C LEU A 183 14.11 -26.80 13.51
N THR A 184 14.93 -27.84 13.31
CA THR A 184 15.78 -28.38 14.38
C THR A 184 16.82 -27.37 14.82
N GLN A 185 17.49 -26.71 13.88
CA GLN A 185 18.45 -25.65 14.18
C GLN A 185 17.77 -24.46 14.85
N LEU A 186 16.59 -24.05 14.38
CA LEU A 186 15.79 -22.99 15.00
C LEU A 186 15.43 -23.34 16.46
N SER A 187 15.04 -24.59 16.73
CA SER A 187 14.73 -25.03 18.10
C SER A 187 15.96 -24.98 19.03
N LYS A 188 17.15 -25.30 18.49
CA LYS A 188 18.41 -25.22 19.23
C LYS A 188 18.82 -23.78 19.48
N THR A 189 18.55 -22.87 18.55
CA THR A 189 18.97 -21.47 18.64
C THR A 189 17.96 -20.56 19.34
N ASP A 190 16.71 -20.98 19.53
CA ASP A 190 15.69 -20.15 20.20
C ASP A 190 16.08 -19.78 21.64
N ALA A 191 16.50 -20.76 22.45
CA ALA A 191 16.93 -20.51 23.82
C ALA A 191 18.14 -19.55 23.94
N PRO A 192 19.28 -19.78 23.24
CA PRO A 192 20.40 -18.84 23.29
C PRO A 192 20.06 -17.48 22.66
N PHE A 193 19.15 -17.42 21.67
CA PHE A 193 18.68 -16.16 21.10
C PHE A 193 17.90 -15.33 22.13
N ARG A 194 16.99 -15.95 22.88
CA ARG A 194 16.26 -15.27 23.97
C ARG A 194 17.21 -14.78 25.05
N LEU A 195 18.18 -15.62 25.46
CA LEU A 195 19.21 -15.23 26.42
C LEU A 195 20.03 -14.03 25.92
N LEU A 196 20.45 -14.05 24.66
CA LEU A 196 21.17 -12.93 24.04
C LEU A 196 20.32 -11.65 24.06
N GLN A 197 19.04 -11.75 23.71
CA GLN A 197 18.12 -10.62 23.71
C GLN A 197 17.95 -10.02 25.10
N ASP A 198 17.86 -10.84 26.15
CA ASP A 198 17.77 -10.37 27.52
C ASP A 198 19.10 -9.78 28.01
N ARG A 199 20.24 -10.34 27.63
CA ARG A 199 21.56 -9.74 27.90
C ARG A 199 21.73 -8.39 27.22
N ILE A 200 21.25 -8.23 25.99
CA ILE A 200 21.26 -6.93 25.28
C ILE A 200 20.41 -5.90 26.05
N LYS A 201 19.23 -6.29 26.55
CA LYS A 201 18.39 -5.40 27.37
C LYS A 201 19.09 -4.98 28.66
N GLN A 202 19.67 -5.95 29.38
CA GLN A 202 20.43 -5.70 30.61
C GLN A 202 21.61 -4.76 30.37
N LEU A 203 22.38 -4.99 29.30
CA LEU A 203 23.52 -4.16 28.94
C LEU A 203 23.08 -2.73 28.62
N LYS A 204 22.02 -2.55 27.83
CA LYS A 204 21.46 -1.22 27.53
C LYS A 204 21.03 -0.48 28.79
N GLN A 205 20.43 -1.19 29.75
CA GLN A 205 20.01 -0.59 31.01
C GLN A 205 21.22 -0.19 31.87
N ALA A 206 22.23 -1.06 31.99
CA ALA A 206 23.46 -0.77 32.73
C ALA A 206 24.21 0.42 32.13
N THR A 207 24.38 0.45 30.81
CA THR A 207 25.03 1.59 30.11
C THR A 207 24.26 2.89 30.34
N LYS A 208 22.92 2.84 30.34
CA LYS A 208 22.12 4.04 30.65
C LYS A 208 22.35 4.52 32.08
N GLN A 209 22.37 3.61 33.05
CA GLN A 209 22.63 3.96 34.45
C GLN A 209 24.03 4.55 34.66
N GLU A 210 25.05 4.02 33.97
CA GLU A 210 26.40 4.58 34.01
C GLU A 210 26.45 5.99 33.40
N LEU A 211 25.76 6.22 32.27
CA LEU A 211 25.65 7.55 31.66
C LEU A 211 24.96 8.55 32.60
N ASP A 212 23.85 8.15 33.23
CA ASP A 212 23.13 8.99 34.19
C ASP A 212 24.03 9.32 35.40
N TYR A 213 24.83 8.36 35.87
CA TYR A 213 25.79 8.59 36.97
C TYR A 213 26.93 9.54 36.58
N PHE A 214 27.48 9.41 35.37
CA PHE A 214 28.48 10.35 34.87
C PHE A 214 27.91 11.76 34.72
N GLN A 215 26.69 11.88 34.21
CA GLN A 215 26.02 13.18 34.10
C GLN A 215 25.83 13.83 35.47
N TYR A 216 25.35 13.06 36.47
CA TYR A 216 25.21 13.55 37.84
C TYR A 216 26.54 14.05 38.42
N TYR A 217 27.65 13.34 38.17
CA TYR A 217 28.97 13.75 38.66
C TYR A 217 29.49 15.01 37.94
N ILE A 218 29.26 15.12 36.64
CA ILE A 218 29.59 16.32 35.85
C ILE A 218 28.79 17.52 36.39
N ASP A 219 27.49 17.35 36.62
CA ASP A 219 26.63 18.42 37.13
C ASP A 219 27.05 18.85 38.55
N GLY A 220 27.44 17.89 39.39
CA GLY A 220 27.99 18.17 40.73
C GLY A 220 29.29 18.97 40.68
N ILE A 221 30.22 18.61 39.78
CA ILE A 221 31.45 19.37 39.59
C ILE A 221 31.16 20.79 39.07
N ASN A 222 30.27 20.92 38.09
CA ASN A 222 29.90 22.24 37.56
C ASN A 222 29.31 23.13 38.66
N HIS A 223 28.49 22.57 39.55
CA HIS A 223 27.94 23.33 40.67
C HIS A 223 29.02 23.79 41.67
N GLU A 224 29.99 22.93 41.97
CA GLU A 224 31.13 23.30 42.82
C GLU A 224 31.99 24.38 42.14
N ILE A 225 32.25 24.28 40.84
CA ILE A 225 32.95 25.32 40.07
C ILE A 225 32.20 26.65 40.13
N ASP A 226 30.89 26.64 39.92
CA ASP A 226 30.05 27.85 39.99
C ASP A 226 30.10 28.49 41.39
N ARG A 227 30.10 27.66 42.43
CA ARG A 227 30.22 28.13 43.82
C ARG A 227 31.58 28.77 44.08
N GLU A 228 32.67 28.16 43.62
CA GLU A 228 34.01 28.72 43.79
C GLU A 228 34.19 30.01 42.98
N ASN A 229 33.69 30.07 41.75
CA ASN A 229 33.69 31.30 40.96
C ASN A 229 32.93 32.44 41.65
N TYR A 230 31.77 32.14 42.26
CA TYR A 230 31.03 33.11 43.05
C TYR A 230 31.81 33.57 44.28
N ASN A 231 32.43 32.63 45.01
CA ASN A 231 33.24 32.94 46.18
C ASN A 231 34.46 33.80 45.82
N GLU A 232 35.14 33.49 44.72
CA GLU A 232 36.26 34.27 44.20
C GLU A 232 35.83 35.70 43.90
N ALA A 233 34.74 35.87 43.13
CA ALA A 233 34.21 37.20 42.81
C ALA A 233 33.81 37.99 44.07
N HIS A 234 33.18 37.32 45.04
CA HIS A 234 32.78 37.94 46.31
C HIS A 234 33.96 38.35 47.19
N LEU A 235 34.99 37.51 47.26
CA LEU A 235 36.22 37.83 48.00
C LEU A 235 37.00 38.95 47.31
N GLN A 236 37.05 38.95 45.98
CA GLN A 236 37.67 40.00 45.19
C GLN A 236 36.98 41.35 45.44
N ASP A 237 35.65 41.40 45.38
CA ASP A 237 34.87 42.61 45.66
C ASP A 237 35.12 43.12 47.10
N LYS A 238 35.07 42.22 48.09
CA LYS A 238 35.39 42.56 49.49
C LYS A 238 36.81 43.09 49.64
N PHE A 239 37.79 42.48 48.99
CA PHE A 239 39.18 42.90 49.06
C PHE A 239 39.35 44.31 48.48
N PHE A 240 38.81 44.57 47.28
CA PHE A 240 38.89 45.89 46.67
C PHE A 240 38.11 46.95 47.45
N ARG A 241 36.99 46.58 48.06
CA ARG A 241 36.26 47.47 48.96
C ARG A 241 37.09 47.86 50.18
N ILE A 242 37.73 46.90 50.85
CA ILE A 242 38.63 47.17 52.00
C ILE A 242 39.79 48.07 51.56
N LEU A 243 40.39 47.76 50.41
CA LEU A 243 41.52 48.51 49.87
C LEU A 243 41.16 49.97 49.54
N ASN A 244 40.03 50.18 48.87
CA ASN A 244 39.61 51.49 48.37
C ASN A 244 38.85 52.35 49.40
N GLU A 245 38.22 51.73 50.40
CA GLU A 245 37.57 52.45 51.51
C GLU A 245 38.55 52.53 52.68
N THR A 246 38.61 51.49 53.51
CA THR A 246 39.25 51.54 54.82
C THR A 246 40.76 51.78 54.76
N PHE A 247 41.47 51.10 53.87
CA PHE A 247 42.92 51.24 53.75
C PHE A 247 43.29 52.56 53.08
N TYR A 248 42.62 52.90 51.99
CA TYR A 248 42.83 54.17 51.30
C TYR A 248 42.60 55.35 52.25
N ASP A 249 41.45 55.42 52.93
CA ASP A 249 41.13 56.52 53.84
C ASP A 249 42.13 56.63 55.00
N SER A 250 42.52 55.49 55.58
CA SER A 250 43.36 55.45 56.79
C SER A 250 44.85 55.60 56.54
N VAL A 251 45.35 55.27 55.34
CA VAL A 251 46.82 55.21 55.09
C VAL A 251 47.22 56.05 53.88
N ALA A 252 46.47 55.96 52.78
CA ALA A 252 46.90 56.50 51.49
C ALA A 252 46.13 57.76 51.04
N SER A 253 45.12 58.19 51.80
CA SER A 253 44.30 59.33 51.41
C SER A 253 45.13 60.61 51.47
N PRO A 254 44.90 61.57 50.54
CA PRO A 254 45.64 62.83 50.54
C PRO A 254 45.54 63.58 51.87
N SER A 255 44.40 63.47 52.55
CA SER A 255 44.17 64.08 53.86
C SER A 255 45.05 63.46 54.95
N THR A 256 45.12 62.12 55.02
CA THR A 256 45.91 61.42 56.03
C THR A 256 47.41 61.53 55.77
N LEU A 257 47.84 61.51 54.51
CA LEU A 257 49.24 61.75 54.13
C LEU A 257 49.68 63.18 54.48
N LYS A 258 48.82 64.19 54.23
CA LYS A 258 49.08 65.56 54.66
C LYS A 258 49.22 65.66 56.19
N LEU A 259 48.32 65.02 56.93
CA LEU A 259 48.38 65.00 58.39
C LEU A 259 49.70 64.38 58.89
N LYS A 260 50.13 63.26 58.29
CA LYS A 260 51.42 62.63 58.59
C LYS A 260 52.58 63.60 58.38
N ILE A 261 52.65 64.24 57.20
CA ILE A 261 53.71 65.20 56.88
C ILE A 261 53.71 66.38 57.87
N CYS A 262 52.54 66.91 58.23
CA CYS A 262 52.44 68.00 59.20
C CYS A 262 52.93 67.59 60.59
N ILE A 263 52.57 66.40 61.06
CA ILE A 263 53.01 65.88 62.36
C ILE A 263 54.51 65.60 62.37
N GLU A 264 55.06 64.99 61.32
CA GLU A 264 56.50 64.76 61.18
C GLU A 264 57.27 66.09 61.15
N PHE A 265 56.79 67.09 60.43
CA PHE A 265 57.41 68.42 60.41
C PHE A 265 57.47 69.06 61.80
N VAL A 266 56.35 69.05 62.53
CA VAL A 266 56.31 69.60 63.90
C VAL A 266 57.21 68.79 64.85
N TYR A 267 57.22 67.47 64.71
CA TYR A 267 58.08 66.61 65.52
C TYR A 267 59.57 66.88 65.27
N GLU A 268 59.98 67.03 64.00
CA GLU A 268 61.37 67.31 63.63
C GLU A 268 61.85 68.69 64.11
N GLU A 269 60.99 69.72 64.08
CA GLU A 269 61.33 71.04 64.63
C GLU A 269 61.53 71.00 66.16
N VAL A 270 60.76 70.18 66.88
CA VAL A 270 60.81 70.13 68.35
C VAL A 270 61.90 69.18 68.87
N PHE A 271 62.07 68.01 68.26
CA PHE A 271 62.99 66.96 68.74
C PHE A 271 64.21 66.74 67.86
N GLY A 272 64.31 67.39 66.69
CA GLY A 272 65.34 67.16 65.69
C GLY A 272 65.01 66.02 64.72
N LYS A 273 65.83 65.86 63.68
CA LYS A 273 65.60 64.88 62.60
C LYS A 273 65.63 63.45 63.12
N CYS A 274 64.61 62.66 62.76
CA CYS A 274 64.60 61.22 62.96
C CYS A 274 65.15 60.52 61.70
N GLU A 275 66.28 59.81 61.81
CA GLU A 275 66.96 59.25 60.61
C GLU A 275 66.19 58.11 59.92
N GLU A 276 65.25 57.44 60.60
CA GLU A 276 64.52 56.29 60.07
C GLU A 276 63.06 56.60 59.66
N GLY A 277 62.56 57.81 59.95
CA GLY A 277 61.16 58.19 59.74
C GLY A 277 60.16 57.42 60.61
N HIS A 278 59.02 58.02 60.93
CA HIS A 278 58.01 57.33 61.76
C HIS A 278 57.15 56.38 60.91
N GLN A 279 57.09 55.10 61.31
CA GLN A 279 56.28 54.09 60.59
C GLN A 279 54.77 54.31 60.75
N SER A 280 54.34 54.86 61.89
CA SER A 280 52.93 55.17 62.20
C SER A 280 52.80 56.61 62.69
N VAL A 281 51.68 57.27 62.37
CA VAL A 281 51.36 58.63 62.83
C VAL A 281 51.10 58.69 64.33
N LYS A 282 50.70 57.56 64.93
CA LYS A 282 50.27 57.49 66.33
C LYS A 282 51.38 57.82 67.33
N ASP A 283 52.59 57.34 67.07
CA ASP A 283 53.71 57.47 68.00
C ASP A 283 54.24 58.92 68.09
N PRO A 284 54.56 59.62 66.98
CA PRO A 284 54.99 61.02 67.06
C PRO A 284 53.88 61.93 67.61
N MET A 285 52.61 61.66 67.26
CA MET A 285 51.47 62.43 67.76
C MET A 285 51.33 62.30 69.28
N LYS A 286 51.47 61.09 69.83
CA LYS A 286 51.39 60.85 71.27
C LYS A 286 52.56 61.50 72.04
N ILE A 287 53.76 61.49 71.47
CA ILE A 287 54.93 62.14 72.09
C ILE A 287 54.75 63.66 72.10
N LEU A 288 54.30 64.24 70.98
CA LEU A 288 53.96 65.65 70.89
C LEU A 288 52.86 66.04 71.89
N GLU A 289 51.84 65.20 72.05
CA GLU A 289 50.75 65.41 73.02
C GLU A 289 51.28 65.41 74.46
N VAL A 290 52.04 64.40 74.86
CA VAL A 290 52.64 64.31 76.20
C VAL A 290 53.55 65.51 76.48
N MET A 291 54.28 65.98 75.47
CA MET A 291 55.18 67.12 75.62
C MET A 291 54.42 68.44 75.66
N TYR A 292 53.34 68.58 74.89
CA TYR A 292 52.42 69.71 75.02
C TYR A 292 51.79 69.76 76.42
N GLU A 293 51.39 68.61 76.97
CA GLU A 293 50.90 68.49 78.34
C GLU A 293 51.98 68.86 79.37
N ASP A 294 53.22 68.40 79.21
CA ASP A 294 54.34 68.75 80.10
C ASP A 294 54.68 70.25 80.02
N PHE A 295 54.67 70.85 78.83
CA PHE A 295 54.85 72.29 78.67
C PHE A 295 53.73 73.10 79.32
N ASN A 296 52.46 72.65 79.19
CA ASN A 296 51.34 73.28 79.88
C ASN A 296 51.46 73.15 81.40
N LEU A 297 51.88 72.00 81.93
CA LEU A 297 52.14 71.81 83.36
C LEU A 297 53.28 72.70 83.87
N ARG A 298 54.32 72.91 83.06
CA ARG A 298 55.41 73.85 83.36
C ARG A 298 54.95 75.30 83.30
N LEU A 299 54.08 75.65 82.37
CA LEU A 299 53.45 76.98 82.29
C LEU A 299 52.55 77.24 83.50
N ASP A 300 51.75 76.27 83.92
CA ASP A 300 50.87 76.37 85.09
C ASP A 300 51.63 76.42 86.43
N SER A 301 52.88 75.95 86.46
CA SER A 301 53.75 76.01 87.64
C SER A 301 54.64 77.27 87.70
N LEU A 302 54.56 78.16 86.71
CA LEU A 302 55.21 79.48 86.76
C LEU A 302 54.43 80.40 87.71
N ASP A 303 55.09 80.84 88.77
CA ASP A 303 54.60 81.89 89.69
C ASP A 303 54.52 83.21 88.89
N PHE A 304 53.34 83.84 88.82
CA PHE A 304 53.12 85.11 88.10
C PHE A 304 53.74 86.31 88.85
N LYS A 305 55.04 86.22 89.15
CA LYS A 305 55.90 87.31 89.59
C LYS A 305 57.15 87.36 88.73
N ILE A 306 57.05 88.29 87.78
CA ILE A 306 58.09 89.03 87.06
C ILE A 306 58.31 88.58 85.60
N VAL A 307 58.24 89.62 84.77
CA VAL A 307 58.73 89.83 83.40
C VAL A 307 60.00 89.04 83.06
#